data_AF-A0A1Y3X7G1-F1
#
_entry.id   AF-A0A1Y3X7G1-F1
#
_cell.length_a   1.000
_cell.length_b   1.000
_cell.length_c   1.000
_cell.angle_alpha   90.00
_cell.angle_beta   90.00
_cell.angle_gamma   90.00
#
_symmetry.space_group_name_H-M   'P 1'
#
loop_
_entity.id
_entity.type
_entity.pdbx_description
1 polymer ?
#
loop_
_entity_poly.entity_id
_entity_poly.type
_entity_poly.pdbx_seq_one_letter_code
_entity_poly.pdbx_strand_id
1 'polypeptide(L)'
;MLYTVQGRDTVDFRWQSAPYRIVTYVDSIGCTSCKLQLPKWKQLIAETDSLFGKDKLSYVFFFHPKDARELTYLTRRDGFTYPVCFDREDAFNRVNRFPSEMALQTFLLDKDNRVVAIGNPVHNPQVKELYLNIIGGKRSATTGTKQTSASLSEQDVRFGSFPMGEKKERKVTLKNTGNAPLVIHGVDTSCGCTCVEYSQCPLRPGEETTLLIVYEADEAGHFRKTVDVYCNTADAPLRISVTGEAVNN
;
A
#
# COMPACT_ATOMS: atom_id res chain seq x y z
N MET A 1 -0.23 20.45 16.77
CA MET A 1 0.43 19.37 16.00
C MET A 1 1.64 19.96 15.31
N LEU A 2 2.82 19.36 15.50
CA LEU A 2 4.08 19.85 14.94
C LEU A 2 4.47 18.98 13.75
N TYR A 3 4.76 19.63 12.62
CA TYR A 3 5.27 18.96 11.43
C TYR A 3 6.80 19.00 11.42
N THR A 4 7.39 17.86 11.07
CA THR A 4 8.83 17.66 10.99
C THR A 4 9.19 17.06 9.64
N VAL A 5 10.42 17.31 9.20
CA VAL A 5 11.06 16.57 8.10
C VAL A 5 12.19 15.75 8.71
N GLN A 6 12.07 14.42 8.66
CA GLN A 6 13.10 13.48 9.14
C GLN A 6 13.55 13.70 10.60
N GLY A 7 12.62 14.12 11.45
CA GLY A 7 12.88 14.42 12.86
C GLY A 7 13.63 15.72 13.11
N ARG A 8 13.76 16.61 12.11
CA ARG A 8 14.23 18.00 12.28
C ARG A 8 13.03 18.92 12.47
N ASP A 9 13.10 19.78 13.48
CA ASP A 9 11.94 20.53 13.97
C ASP A 9 11.46 21.64 13.01
N THR A 10 10.14 21.83 13.07
CA THR A 10 9.35 22.99 12.63
C THR A 10 9.52 23.40 11.16
N VAL A 11 8.74 22.74 10.29
CA VAL A 11 8.39 23.28 8.96
C VAL A 11 7.05 24.01 9.03
N ASP A 12 6.95 25.20 8.43
CA ASP A 12 5.67 25.90 8.23
C ASP A 12 4.84 25.10 7.20
N PHE A 13 4.07 24.13 7.70
CA PHE A 13 3.19 23.30 6.88
C PHE A 13 1.78 23.92 6.84
N ARG A 14 1.41 24.45 5.68
CA ARG A 14 0.08 25.06 5.46
C ARG A 14 -0.82 24.12 4.69
N TRP A 15 -2.01 23.88 5.25
CA TRP A 15 -3.01 22.92 4.78
C TRP A 15 -3.80 23.34 3.53
N GLN A 16 -3.65 24.58 3.06
CA GLN A 16 -4.79 25.29 2.45
C GLN A 16 -4.72 25.56 0.93
N SER A 17 -3.70 25.12 0.20
CA SER A 17 -3.57 25.50 -1.21
C SER A 17 -4.17 24.51 -2.22
N ALA A 18 -4.32 23.23 -1.89
CA ALA A 18 -4.68 22.21 -2.87
C ALA A 18 -6.20 21.90 -2.92
N PRO A 19 -6.79 21.70 -4.13
CA PRO A 19 -8.18 21.28 -4.30
C PRO A 19 -8.52 19.91 -3.71
N TYR A 20 -7.55 19.01 -3.60
CA TYR A 20 -7.70 17.70 -2.99
C TYR A 20 -6.58 17.44 -1.98
N ARG A 21 -6.85 16.59 -0.99
CA ARG A 21 -5.85 16.21 0.01
C ARG A 21 -5.95 14.73 0.35
N ILE A 22 -4.83 14.04 0.42
CA ILE A 22 -4.78 12.70 1.00
C ILE A 22 -4.30 12.84 2.44
N VAL A 23 -5.16 12.49 3.39
CA VAL A 23 -4.84 12.45 4.82
C VAL A 23 -4.67 11.00 5.22
N THR A 24 -3.53 10.66 5.81
CA THR A 24 -3.29 9.31 6.33
C THR A 24 -2.88 9.36 7.79
N TYR A 25 -3.53 8.53 8.59
CA TYR A 25 -3.15 8.23 9.96
C TYR A 25 -2.51 6.85 10.02
N VAL A 26 -1.38 6.72 10.71
CA VAL A 26 -0.69 5.46 10.91
C VAL A 26 -0.22 5.36 12.35
N ASP A 27 -0.68 4.34 13.05
CA ASP A 27 -0.13 3.95 14.35
C ASP A 27 1.06 2.98 14.17
N SER A 28 1.94 2.92 15.18
CA SER A 28 3.03 1.93 15.24
C SER A 28 2.62 0.63 15.96
N ILE A 29 1.37 0.21 15.88
CA ILE A 29 0.94 -1.10 16.37
C ILE A 29 1.28 -2.14 15.29
N GLY A 30 2.23 -3.05 15.56
CA GLY A 30 2.72 -4.01 14.57
C GLY A 30 4.01 -3.54 13.90
N CYS A 31 4.29 -3.99 12.68
CA CYS A 31 5.51 -3.59 11.97
C CYS A 31 5.36 -2.19 11.37
N THR A 32 5.96 -1.19 12.01
CA THR A 32 5.88 0.23 11.64
C THR A 32 6.28 0.47 10.17
N SER A 33 7.36 -0.16 9.70
CA SER A 33 7.81 -0.02 8.31
C SER A 33 6.80 -0.57 7.30
N CYS A 34 6.17 -1.71 7.60
CA CYS A 34 5.14 -2.31 6.74
C CYS A 34 3.88 -1.45 6.68
N LYS A 35 3.54 -0.74 7.75
CA LYS A 35 2.37 0.18 7.77
C LYS A 35 2.66 1.50 7.08
N LEU A 36 3.87 2.03 7.22
CA LEU A 36 4.22 3.34 6.66
C LEU A 36 4.36 3.30 5.14
N GLN A 37 5.02 2.27 4.58
CA GLN A 37 5.31 2.15 3.15
C GLN A 37 5.82 3.46 2.51
N LEU A 38 6.71 4.18 3.19
CA LEU A 38 7.22 5.50 2.73
C LEU A 38 7.74 5.48 1.27
N PRO A 39 8.41 4.42 0.78
CA PRO A 39 8.80 4.34 -0.63
C PRO A 39 7.60 4.34 -1.60
N LYS A 40 6.52 3.61 -1.29
CA LYS A 40 5.30 3.59 -2.13
C LYS A 40 4.58 4.93 -2.12
N TRP A 41 4.57 5.64 -0.99
CA TRP A 41 4.07 7.01 -0.95
C TRP A 41 4.85 7.95 -1.85
N LYS A 42 6.19 7.88 -1.87
CA LYS A 42 7.01 8.68 -2.80
C LYS A 42 6.67 8.40 -4.26
N GLN A 43 6.46 7.14 -4.61
CA GLN A 43 6.04 6.75 -5.96
C GLN A 43 4.66 7.34 -6.31
N LEU A 44 3.68 7.20 -5.42
CA LEU A 44 2.34 7.76 -5.63
C LEU A 44 2.39 9.29 -5.79
N ILE A 45 3.16 9.99 -4.94
CA ILE A 45 3.30 11.46 -5.02
C ILE A 45 3.91 11.86 -6.36
N ALA A 46 5.01 11.23 -6.78
CA ALA A 46 5.65 11.52 -8.05
C ALA A 46 4.71 11.28 -9.25
N GLU A 47 3.93 10.19 -9.21
CA GLU A 47 2.94 9.87 -10.23
C GLU A 47 1.82 10.91 -10.29
N THR A 48 1.21 11.27 -9.16
CA THR A 48 0.13 12.28 -9.15
C THR A 48 0.63 13.67 -9.51
N ASP A 49 1.84 14.04 -9.08
CA ASP A 49 2.46 15.32 -9.44
C ASP A 49 2.67 15.39 -10.96
N SER A 50 3.07 14.28 -11.58
CA SER A 50 3.22 14.18 -13.02
C SER A 50 1.87 14.21 -13.76
N LEU A 51 0.83 13.57 -13.24
CA LEU A 51 -0.49 13.48 -13.87
C LEU A 51 -1.32 14.75 -13.75
N PHE A 52 -1.27 15.42 -12.60
CA PHE A 52 -2.20 16.50 -12.26
C PHE A 52 -1.53 17.83 -11.91
N GLY A 53 -0.21 17.85 -11.78
CA GLY A 53 0.54 18.99 -11.27
C GLY A 53 0.58 19.05 -9.74
N LYS A 54 1.66 19.63 -9.21
CA LYS A 54 1.96 19.67 -7.76
C LYS A 54 0.95 20.44 -6.92
N ASP A 55 0.21 21.37 -7.53
CA ASP A 55 -0.76 22.20 -6.82
C ASP A 55 -2.15 21.55 -6.70
N LYS A 56 -2.36 20.38 -7.35
CA LYS A 56 -3.67 19.72 -7.35
C LYS A 56 -3.94 18.94 -6.06
N LEU A 57 -2.87 18.41 -5.45
CA LEU A 57 -2.97 17.46 -4.35
C LEU A 57 -1.97 17.79 -3.25
N SER A 58 -2.44 17.87 -2.01
CA SER A 58 -1.55 17.91 -0.84
C SER A 58 -1.60 16.60 -0.06
N TYR A 59 -0.48 16.24 0.55
CA TYR A 59 -0.35 15.03 1.34
C TYR A 59 -0.17 15.38 2.82
N VAL A 60 -0.96 14.75 3.69
CA VAL A 60 -0.97 15.03 5.14
C VAL A 60 -0.77 13.71 5.89
N PHE A 61 0.33 13.61 6.63
CA PHE A 61 0.73 12.40 7.34
C PHE A 61 0.66 12.61 8.84
N PHE A 62 -0.15 11.79 9.52
CA PHE A 62 -0.22 11.68 10.98
C PHE A 62 0.34 10.34 11.41
N PHE A 63 1.51 10.35 12.03
CA PHE A 63 2.14 9.14 12.53
C PHE A 63 2.10 9.17 14.05
N HIS A 64 1.48 8.17 14.67
CA HIS A 64 1.49 7.95 16.11
C HIS A 64 2.53 6.87 16.46
N PRO A 65 3.76 7.27 16.85
CA PRO A 65 4.82 6.32 17.16
C PRO A 65 4.82 5.89 18.64
N LYS A 66 5.12 4.60 18.87
CA LYS A 66 5.56 4.04 20.14
C LYS A 66 6.98 4.49 20.47
N ASP A 67 7.87 4.54 19.47
CA ASP A 67 9.21 5.11 19.59
C ASP A 67 9.44 6.15 18.47
N ALA A 68 9.58 7.42 18.84
CA ALA A 68 9.85 8.51 17.91
C ALA A 68 11.22 8.38 17.21
N ARG A 69 12.19 7.68 17.82
CA ARG A 69 13.50 7.42 17.22
C ARG A 69 13.40 6.42 16.08
N GLU A 70 12.57 5.38 16.22
CA GLU A 70 12.29 4.44 15.14
C GLU A 70 11.70 5.17 13.93
N LEU A 71 10.70 6.01 14.15
CA LEU A 71 10.08 6.80 13.08
C LEU A 71 11.06 7.79 12.42
N THR A 72 11.93 8.41 13.22
CA THR A 72 13.01 9.27 12.73
C THR A 72 14.01 8.49 11.87
N TYR A 73 14.38 7.29 12.31
CA TYR A 73 15.26 6.39 11.57
C TYR A 73 14.62 5.99 10.23
N LEU A 74 13.37 5.52 10.23
CA LEU A 74 12.66 5.08 9.02
C LEU A 74 12.53 6.21 7.99
N THR A 75 12.14 7.41 8.42
CA THR A 75 12.01 8.58 7.54
C THR A 75 13.37 9.04 6.96
N ARG A 76 14.47 8.89 7.70
CA ARG A 76 15.83 9.15 7.20
C ARG A 76 16.30 8.07 6.23
N ARG A 77 16.19 6.80 6.63
CA ARG A 77 16.58 5.63 5.83
C ARG A 77 15.93 5.65 4.44
N ASP A 78 14.63 5.95 4.39
CA ASP A 78 13.86 5.95 3.13
C ASP A 78 13.97 7.28 2.36
N GLY A 79 14.75 8.24 2.89
CA GLY A 79 14.89 9.57 2.31
C GLY A 79 13.54 10.27 2.13
N PHE A 80 12.64 10.13 3.11
CA PHE A 80 11.29 10.70 3.07
C PHE A 80 11.32 12.13 3.59
N THR A 81 11.39 13.09 2.68
CA THR A 81 11.56 14.52 2.98
C THR A 81 10.26 15.31 3.03
N TYR A 82 9.12 14.64 2.90
CA TYR A 82 7.81 15.28 3.05
C TYR A 82 7.52 15.59 4.52
N PRO A 83 6.85 16.72 4.83
CA PRO A 83 6.41 17.03 6.18
C PRO A 83 5.50 15.96 6.74
N VAL A 84 5.79 15.50 7.97
CA VAL A 84 4.98 14.53 8.70
C VAL A 84 4.73 15.01 10.11
N CYS A 85 3.53 14.76 10.65
CA CYS A 85 3.21 15.03 12.05
C CYS A 85 3.56 13.82 12.91
N PHE A 86 4.48 13.99 13.86
CA PHE A 86 4.74 13.00 14.90
C PHE A 86 3.75 13.23 16.04
N ASP A 87 2.60 12.57 15.97
CA ASP A 87 1.49 12.69 16.92
C ASP A 87 1.73 11.84 18.17
N ARG A 88 2.62 12.32 19.05
CA ARG A 88 3.03 11.58 20.25
C ARG A 88 1.90 11.33 21.25
N GLU A 89 0.87 12.17 21.24
CA GLU A 89 -0.26 12.11 22.19
C GLU A 89 -1.49 11.39 21.60
N ASP A 90 -1.35 10.85 20.39
CA ASP A 90 -2.45 10.27 19.61
C ASP A 90 -3.63 11.25 19.45
N ALA A 91 -3.36 12.56 19.42
CA ALA A 91 -4.37 13.59 19.50
C ALA A 91 -5.32 13.56 18.30
N PHE A 92 -4.80 13.24 17.11
CA PHE A 92 -5.61 13.14 15.89
C PHE A 92 -6.60 11.99 15.96
N ASN A 93 -6.14 10.80 16.37
CA ASN A 93 -7.02 9.64 16.50
C ASN A 93 -7.99 9.78 17.68
N ARG A 94 -7.58 10.37 18.82
CA ARG A 94 -8.49 10.56 19.96
C ARG A 94 -9.75 11.37 19.63
N VAL A 95 -9.63 12.32 18.70
CA VAL A 95 -10.76 13.12 18.21
C VAL A 95 -11.60 12.34 17.20
N ASN A 96 -10.96 11.60 16.27
CA ASN A 96 -11.64 10.97 15.14
C ASN A 96 -12.11 9.52 15.39
N ARG A 97 -11.48 8.82 16.34
CA ARG A 97 -11.72 7.41 16.70
C ARG A 97 -11.66 6.47 15.50
N PHE A 98 -10.52 6.46 14.81
CA PHE A 98 -10.38 5.64 13.61
C PHE A 98 -10.48 4.14 13.93
N PRO A 99 -11.06 3.33 13.02
CA PRO A 99 -10.98 1.88 13.12
C PRO A 99 -9.53 1.39 13.17
N SER A 100 -9.29 0.23 13.80
CA SER A 100 -7.96 -0.39 13.80
C SER A 100 -7.56 -0.97 12.45
N GLU A 101 -8.50 -1.11 11.52
CA GLU A 101 -8.24 -1.57 10.16
C GLU A 101 -7.45 -0.51 9.38
N MET A 102 -6.21 -0.84 9.01
CA MET A 102 -5.29 0.06 8.31
C MET A 102 -5.86 0.63 6.99
N ALA A 103 -6.72 -0.14 6.31
CA ALA A 103 -7.39 0.30 5.09
C ALA A 103 -8.34 1.48 5.32
N LEU A 104 -8.85 1.66 6.55
CA LEU A 104 -9.83 2.69 6.92
C LEU A 104 -9.21 3.89 7.63
N GLN A 105 -7.88 4.03 7.59
CA GLN A 105 -7.13 5.12 8.23
C GLN A 105 -6.57 6.13 7.23
N THR A 106 -6.98 6.06 5.96
CA THR A 106 -6.55 6.96 4.89
C THR A 106 -7.75 7.50 4.11
N PHE A 107 -7.74 8.80 3.83
CA PHE A 107 -8.89 9.54 3.33
C PHE A 107 -8.48 10.47 2.19
N LEU A 108 -9.28 10.49 1.12
CA LEU A 108 -9.26 11.57 0.14
C LEU A 108 -10.28 12.62 0.56
N LEU A 109 -9.81 13.86 0.71
CA LEU A 109 -10.62 15.01 1.05
C LEU A 109 -10.72 15.98 -0.12
N ASP A 110 -11.89 16.59 -0.32
CA ASP A 110 -12.08 17.72 -1.24
C ASP A 110 -11.60 19.04 -0.62
N LYS A 111 -11.65 20.14 -1.38
CA LYS A 111 -11.24 21.50 -0.96
C LYS A 111 -11.92 21.99 0.32
N ASP A 112 -13.13 21.51 0.60
CA ASP A 112 -13.95 21.90 1.75
C ASP A 112 -13.73 20.98 2.98
N ASN A 113 -12.69 20.14 2.92
CA ASN A 113 -12.31 19.13 3.93
C ASN A 113 -13.32 17.99 4.08
N ARG A 114 -14.18 17.75 3.09
CA ARG A 114 -15.12 16.63 3.15
C ARG A 114 -14.46 15.36 2.63
N VAL A 115 -14.71 14.25 3.31
CA VAL A 115 -14.27 12.92 2.87
C VAL A 115 -15.04 12.54 1.60
N VAL A 116 -14.32 12.36 0.50
CA VAL A 116 -14.89 11.93 -0.79
C VAL A 116 -14.56 10.48 -1.12
N ALA A 117 -13.51 9.92 -0.51
CA ALA A 117 -13.21 8.48 -0.56
C ALA A 117 -12.38 8.05 0.67
N ILE A 118 -12.47 6.76 1.00
CA ILE A 118 -11.76 6.10 2.10
C ILE A 118 -11.00 4.92 1.52
N GLY A 119 -9.79 4.70 2.01
CA GLY A 119 -8.91 3.64 1.54
C GLY A 119 -7.46 4.08 1.52
N ASN A 120 -6.53 3.14 1.70
CA ASN A 120 -5.11 3.41 1.55
C ASN A 120 -4.62 3.09 0.12
N PRO A 121 -4.32 4.10 -0.71
CA PRO A 121 -3.95 3.92 -2.12
C PRO A 121 -2.55 3.30 -2.31
N VAL A 122 -1.70 3.27 -1.28
CA VAL A 122 -0.38 2.60 -1.39
C VAL A 122 -0.44 1.09 -1.08
N HIS A 123 -1.58 0.62 -0.58
CA HIS A 123 -1.83 -0.80 -0.28
C HIS A 123 -2.92 -1.42 -1.15
N ASN A 124 -3.77 -0.60 -1.77
CA ASN A 124 -4.88 -1.07 -2.58
C ASN A 124 -4.92 -0.34 -3.95
N PRO A 125 -4.57 -1.03 -5.05
CA PRO A 125 -4.61 -0.49 -6.40
C PRO A 125 -5.98 0.02 -6.84
N GLN A 126 -7.08 -0.61 -6.40
CA GLN A 126 -8.44 -0.16 -6.73
C GLN A 126 -8.77 1.17 -6.04
N VAL A 127 -8.33 1.35 -4.80
CA VAL A 127 -8.44 2.64 -4.09
C VAL A 127 -7.61 3.71 -4.78
N LYS A 128 -6.38 3.37 -5.23
CA LYS A 128 -5.55 4.28 -6.00
C LYS A 128 -6.28 4.73 -7.27
N GLU A 129 -6.83 3.80 -8.05
CA GLU A 129 -7.60 4.11 -9.25
C GLU A 129 -8.82 4.99 -8.96
N LEU A 130 -9.56 4.69 -7.88
CA LEU A 130 -10.68 5.51 -7.41
C LEU A 130 -10.22 6.96 -7.14
N TYR A 131 -9.11 7.15 -6.44
CA TYR A 131 -8.58 8.49 -6.13
C TYR A 131 -8.19 9.23 -7.42
N LEU A 132 -7.46 8.59 -8.32
CA LEU A 132 -7.07 9.19 -9.61
C LEU A 132 -8.28 9.61 -10.44
N ASN A 133 -9.35 8.81 -10.45
CA ASN A 133 -10.59 9.13 -11.17
C ASN A 133 -11.32 10.34 -10.56
N ILE A 134 -11.47 10.38 -9.23
CA ILE A 134 -12.07 11.52 -8.51
C ILE A 134 -11.28 12.81 -8.78
N ILE A 135 -9.95 12.77 -8.60
CA ILE A 135 -9.07 13.94 -8.76
C ILE A 135 -9.06 14.44 -10.20
N GLY A 136 -9.03 13.50 -11.16
CA GLY A 136 -9.06 13.79 -12.59
C GLY A 136 -10.43 14.27 -13.12
N GLY A 137 -11.45 14.35 -12.27
CA GLY A 137 -12.80 14.75 -12.68
C GLY A 137 -13.48 13.75 -13.60
N LYS A 138 -12.96 12.52 -13.69
CA LYS A 138 -13.61 11.43 -14.41
C LYS A 138 -14.82 11.02 -13.58
N ARG A 139 -16.02 11.39 -14.02
CA ARG A 139 -17.25 10.71 -13.57
C ARG A 139 -16.98 9.24 -13.79
N SER A 140 -17.04 8.45 -12.72
CA SER A 140 -16.75 7.02 -12.73
C SER A 140 -17.41 6.39 -13.96
N ALA A 141 -16.62 6.20 -15.02
CA ALA A 141 -16.92 5.18 -15.98
C ALA A 141 -16.52 3.93 -15.23
N THR A 142 -17.45 3.39 -14.45
CA THR A 142 -17.49 1.94 -14.25
C THR A 142 -17.54 1.36 -15.66
N THR A 143 -16.39 1.19 -16.30
CA THR A 143 -16.16 0.04 -17.17
C THR A 143 -16.42 -1.13 -16.25
N GLY A 144 -17.68 -1.55 -16.20
CA GLY A 144 -18.14 -2.60 -15.31
C GLY A 144 -17.49 -3.89 -15.76
N THR A 145 -16.26 -4.13 -15.31
CA THR A 145 -15.65 -5.44 -15.33
C THR A 145 -16.60 -6.31 -14.54
N LYS A 146 -17.38 -7.12 -15.26
CA LYS A 146 -18.31 -8.08 -14.64
C LYS A 146 -17.50 -8.88 -13.63
N GLN A 147 -18.03 -8.99 -12.42
CA GLN A 147 -17.40 -9.79 -11.39
C GLN A 147 -17.28 -11.24 -11.89
N THR A 148 -16.15 -11.87 -11.62
CA THR A 148 -15.90 -13.30 -11.94
C THR A 148 -15.41 -14.02 -10.69
N SER A 149 -15.03 -15.30 -10.82
CA SER A 149 -14.38 -16.07 -9.76
C SER A 149 -12.99 -16.50 -10.19
N ALA A 150 -12.09 -16.67 -9.23
CA ALA A 150 -10.73 -17.15 -9.48
C ALA A 150 -10.28 -18.13 -8.40
N SER A 151 -9.22 -18.87 -8.69
CA SER A 151 -8.59 -19.79 -7.73
C SER A 151 -7.07 -19.68 -7.82
N LEU A 152 -6.41 -19.76 -6.67
CA LEU A 152 -4.95 -19.89 -6.56
C LEU A 152 -4.58 -21.37 -6.43
N SER A 153 -3.47 -21.80 -7.03
CA SER A 153 -2.95 -23.17 -6.87
C SER A 153 -2.52 -23.46 -5.43
N GLU A 154 -2.04 -22.44 -4.72
CA GLU A 154 -1.66 -22.50 -3.31
C GLU A 154 -1.81 -21.11 -2.67
N GLN A 155 -2.13 -21.09 -1.37
CA GLN A 155 -2.22 -19.86 -0.57
C GLN A 155 -1.14 -19.81 0.53
N ASP A 156 -0.37 -20.89 0.72
CA ASP A 156 0.69 -21.01 1.72
C ASP A 156 2.01 -21.43 1.05
N VAL A 157 2.80 -20.44 0.67
CA VAL A 157 4.10 -20.63 0.02
C VAL A 157 5.18 -20.75 1.09
N ARG A 158 5.91 -21.87 1.08
CA ARG A 158 7.04 -22.12 1.98
C ARG A 158 8.37 -22.10 1.20
N PHE A 159 9.24 -21.16 1.55
CA PHE A 159 10.58 -21.07 0.99
C PHE A 159 11.58 -22.03 1.65
N GLY A 160 11.30 -22.46 2.88
CA GLY A 160 12.27 -23.20 3.69
C GLY A 160 13.38 -22.28 4.20
N SER A 161 14.52 -22.88 4.56
CA SER A 161 15.70 -22.14 5.01
C SER A 161 16.62 -21.83 3.82
N PHE A 162 17.08 -20.59 3.70
CA PHE A 162 18.02 -20.17 2.66
C PHE A 162 18.92 -19.01 3.13
N PRO A 163 20.09 -18.80 2.51
CA PRO A 163 21.00 -17.73 2.92
C PRO A 163 20.41 -16.31 2.83
N MET A 164 20.71 -15.48 3.83
CA MET A 164 20.39 -14.05 3.79
C MET A 164 21.08 -13.37 2.59
N GLY A 165 20.36 -12.46 1.91
CA GLY A 165 20.84 -11.78 0.71
C GLY A 165 20.69 -12.58 -0.60
N GLU A 166 20.27 -13.85 -0.54
CA GLU A 166 19.91 -14.61 -1.75
C GLU A 166 18.44 -14.42 -2.12
N LYS A 167 18.17 -14.39 -3.43
CA LYS A 167 16.81 -14.37 -3.96
C LYS A 167 16.24 -15.77 -4.04
N LYS A 168 15.02 -15.93 -3.52
CA LYS A 168 14.24 -17.16 -3.62
C LYS A 168 12.95 -16.94 -4.38
N GLU A 169 12.63 -17.88 -5.26
CA GLU A 169 11.48 -17.78 -6.16
C GLU A 169 10.51 -18.95 -6.00
N ARG A 170 9.20 -18.64 -6.08
CA ARG A 170 8.09 -19.60 -6.08
C ARG A 170 7.02 -19.15 -7.06
N LYS A 171 6.38 -20.11 -7.71
CA LYS A 171 5.33 -19.88 -8.71
C LYS A 171 3.99 -20.28 -8.12
N VAL A 172 3.02 -19.38 -8.15
CA VAL A 172 1.63 -19.66 -7.81
C VAL A 172 0.78 -19.42 -9.06
N THR A 173 -0.07 -20.38 -9.43
CA THR A 173 -0.97 -20.23 -10.58
C THR A 173 -2.26 -19.56 -10.14
N LEU A 174 -2.65 -18.49 -10.83
CA LEU A 174 -3.96 -17.86 -10.72
C LEU A 174 -4.80 -18.25 -11.92
N LYS A 175 -5.97 -18.85 -11.68
CA LYS A 175 -6.88 -19.31 -12.73
C LYS A 175 -8.23 -18.61 -12.65
N ASN A 176 -8.78 -18.20 -13.80
CA ASN A 176 -10.16 -17.72 -13.90
C ASN A 176 -11.13 -18.91 -13.93
N THR A 177 -11.91 -19.06 -12.88
CA THR A 177 -12.89 -20.16 -12.72
C THR A 177 -14.31 -19.73 -13.05
N GLY A 178 -14.54 -18.45 -13.33
CA GLY A 178 -15.84 -17.91 -13.63
C GLY A 178 -16.13 -17.80 -15.13
N ASN A 179 -17.10 -16.94 -15.45
CA ASN A 179 -17.72 -16.81 -16.77
C ASN A 179 -17.57 -15.40 -17.38
N ALA A 180 -16.78 -14.54 -16.75
CA ALA A 180 -16.33 -13.26 -17.30
C ALA A 180 -14.80 -13.17 -17.27
N PRO A 181 -14.16 -12.30 -18.08
CA PRO A 181 -12.72 -12.09 -18.00
C PRO A 181 -12.27 -11.67 -16.60
N LEU A 182 -11.21 -12.30 -16.10
CA LEU A 182 -10.54 -11.93 -14.85
C LEU A 182 -9.51 -10.85 -15.16
N VAL A 183 -9.61 -9.72 -14.49
CA VAL A 183 -8.69 -8.58 -14.59
C VAL A 183 -8.00 -8.42 -13.24
N ILE A 184 -6.67 -8.48 -13.26
CA ILE A 184 -5.84 -8.16 -12.10
C ILE A 184 -5.66 -6.64 -12.08
N HIS A 185 -6.18 -5.99 -11.04
CA HIS A 185 -6.03 -4.55 -10.82
C HIS A 185 -4.66 -4.21 -10.23
N GLY A 186 -4.06 -5.15 -9.52
CA GLY A 186 -2.69 -5.07 -9.05
C GLY A 186 -2.38 -6.07 -7.96
N VAL A 187 -1.13 -6.08 -7.52
CA VAL A 187 -0.63 -6.95 -6.45
C VAL A 187 0.05 -6.08 -5.40
N ASP A 188 -0.34 -6.24 -4.13
CA ASP A 188 0.31 -5.58 -3.00
C ASP A 188 1.12 -6.58 -2.18
N THR A 189 2.30 -6.17 -1.72
CA THR A 189 3.17 -6.97 -0.86
C THR A 189 3.44 -6.26 0.45
N SER A 190 3.56 -7.05 1.53
CA SER A 190 3.79 -6.52 2.89
C SER A 190 5.12 -5.73 3.06
N CYS A 191 6.14 -5.98 2.24
CA CYS A 191 7.43 -5.28 2.26
C CYS A 191 8.00 -5.10 0.84
N GLY A 192 8.92 -4.15 0.67
CA GLY A 192 9.71 -4.01 -0.57
C GLY A 192 10.65 -5.18 -0.86
N CYS A 193 10.89 -6.06 0.12
CA CYS A 193 11.69 -7.27 0.00
C CYS A 193 10.98 -8.43 -0.74
N THR A 194 9.69 -8.27 -1.06
CA THR A 194 8.91 -9.23 -1.84
C THR A 194 8.40 -8.57 -3.11
N CYS A 195 8.73 -9.16 -4.26
CA CYS A 195 8.29 -8.75 -5.58
C CYS A 195 7.43 -9.85 -6.21
N VAL A 196 6.48 -9.46 -7.06
CA VAL A 196 5.62 -10.41 -7.79
C VAL A 196 5.57 -10.03 -9.25
N GLU A 197 6.00 -10.95 -10.11
CA GLU A 197 5.91 -10.81 -11.56
C GLU A 197 4.71 -11.61 -12.08
N TYR A 198 3.93 -11.01 -12.97
CA TYR A 198 2.73 -11.62 -13.55
C TYR A 198 2.33 -10.96 -14.88
N SER A 199 1.53 -11.67 -15.68
CA SER A 199 0.95 -11.09 -16.90
C SER A 199 -0.18 -10.12 -16.56
N GLN A 200 -0.13 -8.91 -17.11
CA GLN A 200 -1.20 -7.91 -16.95
C GLN A 200 -2.37 -8.10 -17.93
N CYS A 201 -2.31 -9.12 -18.80
CA CYS A 201 -3.40 -9.42 -19.72
C CYS A 201 -4.59 -10.01 -18.97
N PRO A 202 -5.84 -9.57 -19.26
CA PRO A 202 -7.04 -10.22 -18.74
C PRO A 202 -7.09 -11.70 -19.09
N LEU A 203 -7.47 -12.55 -18.13
CA LEU A 203 -7.62 -13.99 -18.33
C LEU A 203 -9.06 -14.30 -18.73
N ARG A 204 -9.26 -14.94 -19.89
CA ARG A 204 -10.58 -15.44 -20.29
C ARG A 204 -11.06 -16.57 -19.35
N PRO A 205 -12.36 -16.90 -19.36
CA PRO A 205 -12.86 -18.07 -18.62
C PRO A 205 -12.02 -19.32 -18.88
N GLY A 206 -11.52 -19.94 -17.81
CA GLY A 206 -10.68 -21.13 -17.87
C GLY A 206 -9.18 -20.89 -18.09
N GLU A 207 -8.76 -19.68 -18.48
CA GLU A 207 -7.34 -19.33 -18.61
C GLU A 207 -6.67 -19.12 -17.26
N GLU A 208 -5.35 -19.27 -17.26
CA GLU A 208 -4.50 -19.14 -16.08
C GLU A 208 -3.24 -18.33 -16.36
N THR A 209 -2.68 -17.74 -15.31
CA THR A 209 -1.39 -17.05 -15.34
C THR A 209 -0.55 -17.45 -14.14
N THR A 210 0.77 -17.27 -14.26
CA THR A 210 1.71 -17.52 -13.17
C THR A 210 2.02 -16.22 -12.44
N LEU A 211 1.89 -16.23 -11.12
CA LEU A 211 2.42 -15.24 -10.20
C LEU A 211 3.79 -15.75 -9.73
N LEU A 212 4.88 -15.15 -10.21
CA LEU A 212 6.24 -15.45 -9.75
C LEU A 212 6.55 -14.57 -8.54
N ILE A 213 6.53 -15.17 -7.36
CA ILE A 213 6.87 -14.52 -6.08
C ILE A 213 8.38 -14.63 -5.88
N VAL A 214 9.05 -13.49 -5.83
CA VAL A 214 10.48 -13.36 -5.57
C VAL A 214 10.67 -12.71 -4.20
N TYR A 215 11.44 -13.35 -3.33
CA TYR A 215 11.76 -12.84 -2.01
C TYR A 215 13.27 -12.78 -1.80
N GLU A 216 13.75 -11.66 -1.27
CA GLU A 216 15.13 -11.45 -0.86
C GLU A 216 15.12 -11.08 0.63
N ALA A 217 15.83 -11.83 1.46
CA ALA A 217 15.84 -11.56 2.90
C ALA A 217 16.90 -10.51 3.25
N ASP A 218 16.45 -9.35 3.72
CA ASP A 218 17.31 -8.26 4.21
C ASP A 218 17.94 -8.57 5.59
N GLU A 219 17.31 -9.45 6.37
CA GLU A 219 17.72 -9.83 7.72
C GLU A 219 17.58 -11.36 7.91
N ALA A 220 18.45 -11.95 8.72
CA ALA A 220 18.36 -13.34 9.12
C ALA A 220 17.23 -13.58 10.14
N GLY A 221 16.68 -14.80 10.14
CA GLY A 221 15.61 -15.26 11.02
C GLY A 221 14.35 -15.69 10.28
N HIS A 222 13.34 -16.10 11.06
CA HIS A 222 12.04 -16.47 10.52
C HIS A 222 11.29 -15.25 9.99
N PHE A 223 10.64 -15.42 8.84
CA PHE A 223 9.79 -14.39 8.27
C PHE A 223 8.41 -14.94 7.89
N ARG A 224 7.44 -14.04 7.96
CA ARG A 224 6.09 -14.22 7.44
C ARG A 224 5.68 -12.96 6.70
N LYS A 225 5.37 -13.11 5.42
CA LYS A 225 4.98 -12.02 4.51
C LYS A 225 3.65 -12.38 3.83
N THR A 226 2.99 -11.38 3.28
CA THR A 226 1.77 -11.57 2.49
C THR A 226 1.89 -10.93 1.11
N VAL A 227 1.25 -11.57 0.14
CA VAL A 227 1.00 -11.09 -1.21
C VAL A 227 -0.51 -11.06 -1.42
N ASP A 228 -1.07 -9.88 -1.70
CA ASP A 228 -2.49 -9.64 -1.89
C ASP A 228 -2.77 -9.29 -3.35
N VAL A 229 -3.51 -10.16 -4.05
CA VAL A 229 -3.86 -10.00 -5.46
C VAL A 229 -5.24 -9.37 -5.57
N TYR A 230 -5.31 -8.13 -6.06
CA TYR A 230 -6.56 -7.42 -6.30
C TYR A 230 -7.05 -7.69 -7.71
N CYS A 231 -8.28 -8.18 -7.84
CA CYS A 231 -8.92 -8.50 -9.11
C CYS A 231 -10.44 -8.27 -9.02
N ASN A 232 -11.14 -8.41 -10.15
CA ASN A 232 -12.60 -8.26 -10.22
C ASN A 232 -13.37 -9.51 -9.70
N THR A 233 -12.99 -10.02 -8.53
CA THR A 233 -13.69 -11.11 -7.84
C THR A 233 -14.33 -10.61 -6.54
N ALA A 234 -15.34 -11.31 -6.03
CA ALA A 234 -16.05 -10.92 -4.80
C ALA A 234 -15.17 -11.02 -3.55
N ASP A 235 -14.24 -11.96 -3.59
CA ASP A 235 -13.33 -12.37 -2.52
C ASP A 235 -11.96 -11.68 -2.62
N ALA A 236 -11.80 -10.71 -3.53
CA ALA A 236 -10.57 -9.92 -3.62
C ALA A 236 -10.35 -9.06 -2.35
N PRO A 237 -9.09 -8.89 -1.88
CA PRO A 237 -7.88 -9.47 -2.46
C PRO A 237 -7.72 -10.96 -2.16
N LEU A 238 -7.24 -11.72 -3.15
CA LEU A 238 -6.80 -13.10 -2.95
C LEU A 238 -5.43 -13.08 -2.27
N ARG A 239 -5.36 -13.59 -1.03
CA ARG A 239 -4.16 -13.52 -0.18
C ARG A 239 -3.32 -14.79 -0.25
N ILE A 240 -2.01 -14.61 -0.40
CA ILE A 240 -0.99 -15.67 -0.31
C ILE A 240 -0.06 -15.35 0.87
N SER A 241 0.09 -16.31 1.78
CA SER A 241 1.03 -16.29 2.90
C SER A 241 2.38 -16.86 2.46
N VAL A 242 3.46 -16.14 2.72
CA VAL A 242 4.82 -16.50 2.34
C VAL A 242 5.66 -16.64 3.60
N THR A 243 6.27 -17.81 3.80
CA THR A 243 7.02 -18.11 5.03
C THR A 243 8.36 -18.80 4.75
N GLY A 244 9.31 -18.63 5.67
CA GLY A 244 10.60 -19.30 5.60
C GLY A 244 11.53 -18.84 6.72
N GLU A 245 12.81 -19.15 6.55
CA GLU A 245 13.88 -18.77 7.45
C GLU A 245 15.10 -18.31 6.64
N ALA A 246 15.57 -17.10 6.91
CA ALA A 246 16.84 -16.64 6.37
C ALA A 246 17.96 -17.02 7.34
N VAL A 247 18.99 -17.71 6.88
CA VAL A 247 20.15 -18.09 7.72
C VAL A 247 21.34 -17.20 7.42
N ASN A 248 22.17 -16.95 8.43
CA ASN A 248 23.47 -16.32 8.21
C ASN A 248 24.33 -17.25 7.34
N ASN A 249 25.18 -16.64 6.51
CA ASN A 249 26.25 -17.33 5.80
C ASN A 249 27.32 -17.86 6.75
#